data_AF-B7J868-F1
#
_entry.id   AF-B7J868-F1
#
_cell.length_a   1.000
_cell.length_b   1.000
_cell.length_c   1.000
_cell.angle_alpha   90.00
_cell.angle_beta   90.00
_cell.angle_gamma   90.00
#
_symmetry.space_group_name_H-M   'P 1'
#
loop_
_entity.id
_entity.type
_entity.pdbx_description
1 polymer ?
#
loop_
_entity_poly.entity_id
_entity_poly.type
_entity_poly.pdbx_seq_one_letter_code
_entity_poly.pdbx_strand_id
1 'polypeptide(L)'
;MAKRKFHMKQAEMAGNWIGLKFRTYIDSEKPAVALSDPIITSVCGDEIEYGKLFAYCFRRFGYPNRGWDDYKELVSYRLTTPHPDMVLRITPYVGNISVISVQFMVERGAYMAIEAYAERDRMAWEGRSLDYAEKQGLPNWMPEWVNIFNTEFRAAFPDVSYADNWRQAVNFYYQYGEKGSRPYELTDRLVQFRKKLHDDYAQIERWPAYYMRPADVKDWNEDDPLKPFAQAAMVALEDLRTPVGVRDQSINAFGEVESGRADVNVSPSAGYPSGALGNSAPKEFAELHTLILKLGKGNAKRGIKKAMLIIGDGAAK
;
A
#
# COMPACT_ATOMS: atom_id res chain seq x y z
N MET A 1 -17.00 -21.73 -21.97
CA MET A 1 -16.43 -20.85 -20.93
C MET A 1 -14.97 -20.59 -21.25
N ALA A 2 -14.57 -19.33 -21.48
CA ALA A 2 -13.17 -19.02 -21.73
C ALA A 2 -12.32 -19.39 -20.50
N LYS A 3 -11.19 -20.09 -20.72
CA LYS A 3 -10.23 -20.43 -19.66
C LYS A 3 -9.78 -19.12 -19.00
N ARG A 4 -10.16 -18.86 -17.73
CA ARG A 4 -9.67 -17.70 -16.98
C ARG A 4 -8.14 -17.80 -16.90
N LYS A 5 -7.44 -16.77 -17.41
CA LYS A 5 -5.98 -16.75 -17.55
C LYS A 5 -5.26 -16.55 -16.20
N PHE A 6 -5.97 -15.98 -15.21
CA PHE A 6 -5.45 -15.66 -13.88
C PHE A 6 -6.26 -16.38 -12.78
N HIS A 7 -5.58 -16.85 -11.75
CA HIS A 7 -6.20 -17.45 -10.55
C HIS A 7 -5.50 -16.90 -9.31
N MET A 8 -6.26 -16.19 -8.48
CA MET A 8 -5.75 -15.58 -7.27
C MET A 8 -5.35 -16.63 -6.22
N LYS A 9 -4.24 -16.38 -5.53
CA LYS A 9 -3.71 -17.19 -4.42
C LYS A 9 -3.24 -16.28 -3.29
N GLN A 10 -2.98 -16.84 -2.11
CA GLN A 10 -2.28 -16.08 -1.08
C GLN A 10 -0.86 -15.71 -1.54
N ALA A 11 -0.49 -14.45 -1.33
CA ALA A 11 0.81 -13.91 -1.72
C ALA A 11 1.86 -14.17 -0.63
N GLU A 12 3.07 -14.52 -1.06
CA GLU A 12 4.26 -14.40 -0.25
C GLU A 12 4.91 -13.05 -0.55
N MET A 13 5.02 -12.20 0.45
CA MET A 13 5.59 -10.86 0.30
C MET A 13 6.82 -10.68 1.22
N ALA A 14 7.97 -10.38 0.67
CA ALA A 14 9.08 -9.82 1.42
C ALA A 14 9.08 -8.29 1.26
N GLY A 15 9.69 -7.56 2.19
CA GLY A 15 9.93 -6.12 2.03
C GLY A 15 8.76 -5.20 2.40
N ASN A 16 8.93 -3.92 2.04
CA ASN A 16 8.02 -2.83 2.40
C ASN A 16 7.06 -2.54 1.24
N TRP A 17 5.77 -2.71 1.51
CA TRP A 17 4.69 -2.51 0.55
C TRP A 17 3.88 -1.28 0.93
N ILE A 18 3.60 -0.44 -0.06
CA ILE A 18 2.91 0.83 0.09
C ILE A 18 1.52 0.70 -0.52
N GLY A 19 0.51 1.22 0.17
CA GLY A 19 -0.85 1.25 -0.32
C GLY A 19 -0.94 2.06 -1.62
N LEU A 20 -1.37 1.41 -2.68
CA LEU A 20 -1.65 2.01 -3.97
C LEU A 20 -3.10 2.50 -4.00
N LYS A 21 -3.28 3.75 -4.44
CA LYS A 21 -4.60 4.32 -4.72
C LYS A 21 -4.68 4.57 -6.22
N PHE A 22 -5.79 4.19 -6.84
CA PHE A 22 -6.05 4.59 -8.23
C PHE A 22 -6.72 5.97 -8.31
N ARG A 23 -6.99 6.56 -7.14
CA ARG A 23 -7.52 7.92 -6.97
C ARG A 23 -6.41 8.94 -7.16
N THR A 24 -6.49 9.68 -8.26
CA THR A 24 -6.02 11.08 -8.31
C THR A 24 -7.12 12.05 -8.70
N TYR A 25 -8.28 11.56 -9.16
CA TYR A 25 -9.47 12.39 -9.43
C TYR A 25 -10.26 12.60 -8.13
N ILE A 26 -10.25 13.84 -7.61
CA ILE A 26 -11.24 14.28 -6.61
C ILE A 26 -12.42 14.80 -7.42
N ASP A 27 -13.53 14.06 -7.38
CA ASP A 27 -14.81 14.58 -7.82
C ASP A 27 -15.24 15.65 -6.80
N SER A 28 -14.96 16.91 -7.10
CA SER A 28 -15.25 18.04 -6.20
C SER A 28 -16.75 18.27 -5.98
N GLU A 29 -17.60 17.62 -6.78
CA GLU A 29 -19.07 17.66 -6.61
C GLU A 29 -19.57 16.61 -5.62
N LYS A 30 -18.72 15.64 -5.22
CA LYS A 30 -19.03 14.67 -4.18
C LYS A 30 -18.50 15.15 -2.83
N PRO A 31 -19.30 15.06 -1.74
CA PRO A 31 -18.84 15.47 -0.42
C PRO A 31 -17.58 14.72 -0.02
N ALA A 32 -16.67 15.41 0.68
CA ALA A 32 -15.32 14.95 1.09
C ALA A 32 -15.26 13.62 1.88
N VAL A 33 -16.42 13.02 2.20
CA VAL A 33 -16.58 11.75 2.90
C VAL A 33 -16.77 10.56 1.94
N ALA A 34 -16.99 10.82 0.63
CA ALA A 34 -17.10 9.76 -0.37
C ALA A 34 -15.70 9.21 -0.68
N LEU A 35 -15.25 8.26 0.12
CA LEU A 35 -14.06 7.50 -0.20
C LEU A 35 -14.33 6.68 -1.49
N SER A 36 -14.18 7.25 -2.69
CA SER A 36 -14.41 6.56 -3.97
C SER A 36 -13.10 6.22 -4.69
N ASP A 37 -12.83 4.93 -4.98
CA ASP A 37 -11.70 4.50 -5.81
C ASP A 37 -12.29 4.00 -7.12
N PRO A 38 -12.01 4.63 -8.27
CA PRO A 38 -12.73 4.33 -9.50
C PRO A 38 -12.56 2.86 -9.92
N ILE A 39 -11.41 2.25 -9.64
CA ILE A 39 -11.16 0.85 -9.97
C ILE A 39 -11.92 -0.07 -9.04
N ILE A 40 -11.81 0.15 -7.73
CA ILE A 40 -12.50 -0.70 -6.75
C ILE A 40 -14.02 -0.55 -6.90
N THR A 41 -14.53 0.68 -6.93
CA THR A 41 -15.97 0.95 -7.04
C THR A 41 -16.54 0.41 -8.36
N SER A 42 -15.80 0.46 -9.47
CA SER A 42 -16.30 -0.08 -10.76
C SER A 42 -16.57 -1.58 -10.75
N VAL A 43 -15.87 -2.36 -9.91
CA VAL A 43 -16.02 -3.82 -9.84
C VAL A 43 -16.80 -4.25 -8.60
N CYS A 44 -16.46 -3.69 -7.45
CA CYS A 44 -17.01 -4.06 -6.14
C CYS A 44 -18.28 -3.30 -5.78
N GLY A 45 -18.57 -2.16 -6.43
CA GLY A 45 -19.51 -1.18 -5.92
C GLY A 45 -18.99 -0.45 -4.69
N ASP A 46 -19.80 0.45 -4.12
CA ASP A 46 -19.43 1.22 -2.93
C ASP A 46 -19.43 0.38 -1.66
N GLU A 47 -20.24 -0.68 -1.63
CA GLU A 47 -20.38 -1.57 -0.50
C GLU A 47 -20.05 -3.03 -0.83
N ILE A 48 -19.42 -3.70 0.13
CA ILE A 48 -19.16 -5.14 0.12
C ILE A 48 -19.48 -5.69 1.51
N GLU A 49 -20.37 -6.68 1.57
CA GLU A 49 -20.87 -7.15 2.86
C GLU A 49 -19.80 -7.89 3.65
N TYR A 50 -19.49 -7.37 4.84
CA TYR A 50 -18.47 -7.87 5.75
C TYR A 50 -18.51 -9.40 5.95
N GLY A 51 -19.68 -9.93 6.31
CA GLY A 51 -19.84 -11.35 6.65
C GLY A 51 -19.61 -12.26 5.45
N LYS A 52 -20.19 -11.91 4.29
CA LYS A 52 -20.02 -12.67 3.05
C LYS A 52 -18.59 -12.60 2.52
N LEU A 53 -17.96 -11.42 2.55
CA LEU A 53 -16.56 -11.26 2.15
C LEU A 53 -15.61 -12.08 3.03
N PHE A 54 -15.84 -12.07 4.34
CA PHE A 54 -15.07 -12.89 5.27
C PHE A 54 -15.23 -14.39 4.97
N ALA A 55 -16.48 -14.86 4.89
CA ALA A 55 -16.78 -16.27 4.61
C ALA A 55 -16.20 -16.72 3.27
N TYR A 56 -16.32 -15.87 2.25
CA TYR A 56 -15.74 -16.07 0.93
C TYR A 56 -14.22 -16.25 0.97
N CYS A 57 -13.50 -15.28 1.54
CA CYS A 57 -12.04 -15.31 1.61
C CYS A 57 -11.56 -16.51 2.40
N PHE A 58 -12.20 -16.80 3.53
CA PHE A 58 -11.87 -17.96 4.34
C PHE A 58 -12.11 -19.26 3.55
N ARG A 59 -13.24 -19.36 2.84
CA ARG A 59 -13.56 -20.58 2.10
C ARG A 59 -12.62 -20.82 0.91
N ARG A 60 -12.25 -19.74 0.22
CA ARG A 60 -11.41 -19.77 -0.97
C ARG A 60 -9.93 -19.94 -0.65
N PHE A 61 -9.45 -19.21 0.35
CA PHE A 61 -8.01 -19.07 0.63
C PHE A 61 -7.59 -19.71 1.96
N GLY A 62 -8.52 -20.04 2.86
CA GLY A 62 -8.22 -20.58 4.19
C GLY A 62 -7.72 -19.51 5.16
N TYR A 63 -6.90 -19.89 6.15
CA TYR A 63 -6.27 -18.94 7.07
C TYR A 63 -5.25 -18.04 6.36
N PRO A 64 -5.19 -16.73 6.64
CA PRO A 64 -4.12 -15.89 6.11
C PRO A 64 -2.75 -16.40 6.57
N ASN A 65 -1.78 -16.36 5.67
CA ASN A 65 -0.40 -16.78 5.91
C ASN A 65 0.43 -15.77 6.71
N ARG A 66 -0.17 -14.68 7.22
CA ARG A 66 0.51 -13.54 7.88
C ARG A 66 -0.33 -12.99 9.02
N GLY A 67 0.34 -12.32 9.97
CA GLY A 67 -0.33 -11.57 11.03
C GLY A 67 -0.97 -10.27 10.53
N TRP A 68 -1.88 -9.74 11.33
CA TRP A 68 -2.61 -8.50 11.11
C TRP A 68 -2.75 -7.72 12.42
N ASP A 69 -3.30 -6.51 12.36
CA ASP A 69 -3.58 -5.69 13.53
C ASP A 69 -4.61 -6.40 14.43
N ASP A 70 -4.16 -6.87 15.60
CA ASP A 70 -4.97 -7.66 16.55
C ASP A 70 -6.02 -6.81 17.30
N TYR A 71 -5.94 -5.49 17.19
CA TYR A 71 -6.91 -4.56 17.78
C TYR A 71 -8.01 -4.16 16.78
N LYS A 72 -7.67 -3.93 15.50
CA LYS A 72 -8.62 -3.36 14.51
C LYS A 72 -9.07 -4.31 13.41
N GLU A 73 -8.39 -5.43 13.20
CA GLU A 73 -8.67 -6.34 12.08
C GLU A 73 -9.02 -7.74 12.59
N LEU A 74 -10.13 -8.30 12.12
CA LEU A 74 -10.44 -9.71 12.39
C LEU A 74 -9.55 -10.64 11.54
N VAL A 75 -9.26 -10.22 10.31
CA VAL A 75 -8.48 -10.99 9.34
C VAL A 75 -7.93 -10.06 8.25
N SER A 76 -6.76 -10.38 7.71
CA SER A 76 -6.13 -9.62 6.61
C SER A 76 -5.53 -10.57 5.59
N TYR A 77 -6.13 -10.66 4.41
CA TYR A 77 -5.61 -11.45 3.30
C TYR A 77 -4.65 -10.61 2.47
N ARG A 78 -3.59 -11.25 1.96
CA ARG A 78 -2.70 -10.72 0.94
C ARG A 78 -2.70 -11.70 -0.20
N LEU A 79 -3.13 -11.24 -1.36
CA LEU A 79 -3.48 -12.07 -2.50
C LEU A 79 -2.68 -11.60 -3.72
N THR A 80 -2.26 -12.55 -4.54
CA THR A 80 -1.57 -12.26 -5.80
C THR A 80 -2.46 -11.45 -6.72
N THR A 81 -1.86 -10.66 -7.61
CA THR A 81 -2.55 -10.07 -8.77
C THR A 81 -1.89 -10.56 -10.05
N PRO A 82 -2.44 -10.28 -11.25
CA PRO A 82 -1.73 -10.55 -12.50
C PRO A 82 -0.41 -9.79 -12.66
N HIS A 83 -0.21 -8.71 -11.90
CA HIS A 83 1.03 -7.95 -11.90
C HIS A 83 1.93 -8.44 -10.75
N PRO A 84 3.18 -8.87 -11.01
CA PRO A 84 4.05 -9.47 -10.00
C PRO A 84 4.39 -8.50 -8.86
N ASP A 85 4.54 -7.21 -9.18
CA ASP A 85 4.90 -6.17 -8.20
C ASP A 85 3.67 -5.53 -7.51
N MET A 86 2.52 -6.20 -7.57
CA MET A 86 1.30 -5.73 -6.93
C MET A 86 0.56 -6.87 -6.24
N VAL A 87 0.12 -6.58 -5.02
CA VAL A 87 -0.73 -7.48 -4.24
C VAL A 87 -2.06 -6.81 -3.94
N LEU A 88 -3.09 -7.64 -3.83
CA LEU A 88 -4.38 -7.24 -3.30
C LEU A 88 -4.43 -7.55 -1.80
N ARG A 89 -4.75 -6.55 -1.00
CA ARG A 89 -5.11 -6.69 0.40
C ARG A 89 -6.63 -6.71 0.55
N ILE A 90 -7.13 -7.70 1.28
CA ILE A 90 -8.53 -7.75 1.71
C ILE A 90 -8.60 -7.79 3.23
N THR A 91 -9.24 -6.80 3.83
CA THR A 91 -9.49 -6.68 5.27
C THR A 91 -10.97 -6.39 5.46
N PRO A 92 -11.84 -7.41 5.62
CA PRO A 92 -13.27 -7.19 5.73
C PRO A 92 -13.60 -6.13 6.80
N TYR A 93 -14.40 -5.14 6.44
CA TYR A 93 -14.75 -4.02 7.32
C TYR A 93 -16.23 -4.04 7.70
N VAL A 94 -16.53 -3.94 9.00
CA VAL A 94 -17.92 -4.01 9.54
C VAL A 94 -18.86 -2.95 8.98
N GLY A 95 -18.34 -1.79 8.56
CA GLY A 95 -19.14 -0.74 7.93
C GLY A 95 -19.44 -0.99 6.45
N ASN A 96 -19.10 -2.18 5.92
CA ASN A 96 -19.35 -2.62 4.55
C ASN A 96 -18.73 -1.75 3.44
N ILE A 97 -17.83 -0.82 3.74
CA ILE A 97 -17.24 0.07 2.73
C ILE A 97 -16.18 -0.70 1.90
N SER A 98 -16.41 -0.84 0.59
CA SER A 98 -15.55 -1.60 -0.33
C SER A 98 -14.10 -1.13 -0.30
N VAL A 99 -13.89 0.18 -0.35
CA VAL A 99 -12.56 0.78 -0.46
C VAL A 99 -11.76 0.80 0.84
N ILE A 100 -12.42 0.47 1.97
CA ILE A 100 -11.75 0.18 3.24
C ILE A 100 -11.44 -1.31 3.30
N SER A 101 -12.32 -2.14 2.74
CA SER A 101 -12.17 -3.60 2.72
C SER A 101 -11.12 -4.09 1.73
N VAL A 102 -10.88 -3.34 0.66
CA VAL A 102 -10.05 -3.72 -0.49
C VAL A 102 -8.99 -2.64 -0.67
N GLN A 103 -7.72 -3.03 -0.73
CA GLN A 103 -6.61 -2.11 -0.97
C GLN A 103 -5.56 -2.79 -1.85
N PHE A 104 -5.05 -2.10 -2.87
CA PHE A 104 -3.89 -2.58 -3.60
C PHE A 104 -2.61 -2.08 -2.96
N MET A 105 -1.54 -2.84 -3.09
CA MET A 105 -0.23 -2.42 -2.58
C MET A 105 0.84 -2.78 -3.59
N VAL A 106 1.85 -1.92 -3.69
CA VAL A 106 3.01 -2.07 -4.58
C VAL A 106 4.30 -1.83 -3.80
N GLU A 107 5.43 -2.21 -4.38
CA GLU A 107 6.73 -1.86 -3.83
C GLU A 107 7.02 -0.36 -3.90
N ARG A 108 7.90 0.13 -3.01
CA ARG A 108 8.27 1.55 -2.95
C ARG A 108 8.74 2.10 -4.29
N GLY A 109 9.52 1.34 -5.06
CA GLY A 109 10.03 1.78 -6.35
C GLY A 109 8.91 2.09 -7.36
N ALA A 110 7.95 1.18 -7.49
CA ALA A 110 6.78 1.37 -8.34
C ALA A 110 5.94 2.57 -7.88
N TYR A 111 5.69 2.69 -6.58
CA TYR A 111 4.97 3.83 -6.02
C TYR A 111 5.65 5.17 -6.37
N MET A 112 6.97 5.26 -6.19
CA MET A 112 7.73 6.49 -6.50
C MET A 112 7.70 6.82 -7.99
N ALA A 113 7.76 5.82 -8.88
CA ALA A 113 7.65 6.03 -10.32
C ALA A 113 6.26 6.58 -10.73
N ILE A 114 5.19 6.11 -10.08
CA ILE A 114 3.82 6.58 -10.30
C ILE A 114 3.65 8.04 -9.88
N GLU A 115 4.16 8.41 -8.71
CA GLU A 115 4.12 9.79 -8.21
C GLU A 115 4.96 10.72 -9.09
N ALA A 116 6.18 10.30 -9.45
CA ALA A 116 7.06 11.07 -10.33
C ALA A 116 6.44 11.31 -11.71
N TYR A 117 5.73 10.32 -12.27
CA TYR A 117 5.01 10.51 -13.53
C TYR A 117 3.91 11.56 -13.40
N ALA A 118 3.13 11.55 -12.31
CA ALA A 118 2.06 12.51 -12.09
C ALA A 118 2.58 13.95 -11.86
N GLU A 119 3.80 14.09 -11.34
CA GLU A 119 4.47 15.36 -11.10
C GLU A 119 5.46 15.79 -12.20
N ARG A 120 5.63 14.99 -13.26
CA ARG A 120 6.70 15.14 -14.26
C ARG A 120 6.81 16.56 -14.84
N ASP A 121 5.68 17.21 -15.13
CA ASP A 121 5.66 18.54 -15.72
C ASP A 121 6.10 19.60 -14.69
N ARG A 122 5.74 19.41 -13.41
CA ARG A 122 6.17 20.27 -12.30
C ARG A 122 7.66 20.06 -11.98
N MET A 123 8.14 18.82 -12.00
CA MET A 123 9.57 18.52 -11.84
C MET A 123 10.38 19.14 -12.99
N ALA A 124 9.89 19.05 -14.23
CA ALA A 124 10.53 19.66 -15.38
C ALA A 124 10.51 21.20 -15.29
N TRP A 125 9.39 21.79 -14.87
CA TRP A 125 9.29 23.22 -14.60
C TRP A 125 10.25 23.66 -13.50
N GLU A 126 10.36 22.88 -12.41
CA GLU A 126 11.27 23.18 -11.32
C GLU A 126 12.71 23.18 -11.83
N GLY A 127 13.10 22.17 -12.62
CA GLY A 127 14.41 22.13 -13.29
C GLY A 127 14.70 23.41 -14.09
N ARG A 128 13.75 23.88 -14.90
CA ARG A 128 13.90 25.13 -15.66
C ARG A 128 13.92 26.37 -14.77
N SER A 129 13.21 26.36 -13.64
CA SER A 129 13.26 27.45 -12.66
C SER A 129 14.65 27.55 -12.01
N LEU A 130 15.29 26.42 -11.73
CA LEU A 130 16.67 26.38 -11.23
C LEU A 130 17.66 26.86 -12.30
N ASP A 131 17.45 26.51 -13.58
CA ASP A 131 18.25 27.05 -14.70
C ASP A 131 18.09 28.58 -14.81
N TYR A 132 16.88 29.09 -14.60
CA TYR A 132 16.61 30.53 -14.56
C TYR A 132 17.36 31.20 -13.41
N ALA A 133 17.35 30.62 -12.21
CA ALA A 133 18.08 31.16 -11.06
C ALA A 133 19.59 31.27 -11.33
N GLU A 134 20.19 30.26 -11.97
CA GLU A 134 21.61 30.29 -12.33
C GLU A 134 21.93 31.41 -13.34
N LYS A 135 21.04 31.68 -14.29
CA LYS A 135 21.19 32.78 -15.25
C LYS A 135 21.07 34.17 -14.60
N GLN A 136 20.26 34.30 -13.55
CA GLN A 136 20.13 35.56 -12.79
C GLN A 136 21.30 35.80 -11.82
N GLY A 137 22.08 34.76 -11.54
CA GLY A 137 23.13 34.77 -10.52
C GLY A 137 22.59 34.33 -9.18
N LEU A 138 23.29 33.35 -8.57
CA LEU A 138 22.92 32.83 -7.27
C LEU A 138 23.35 33.79 -6.15
N PRO A 139 22.62 33.82 -5.02
CA PRO A 139 23.05 34.58 -3.85
C PRO A 139 24.44 34.15 -3.36
N ASN A 140 25.23 35.12 -2.89
CA ASN A 140 26.59 34.87 -2.40
C ASN A 140 26.66 33.90 -1.19
N TRP A 141 25.57 33.71 -0.47
CA TRP A 141 25.45 32.78 0.66
C TRP A 141 25.12 31.34 0.22
N MET A 142 24.85 31.08 -1.06
CA MET A 142 24.52 29.72 -1.54
C MET A 142 25.63 28.67 -1.27
N PRO A 143 26.93 28.98 -1.39
CA PRO A 143 27.99 28.05 -0.97
C PRO A 143 27.93 27.70 0.53
N GLU A 144 27.53 28.66 1.36
CA GLU A 144 27.34 28.45 2.80
C GLU A 144 26.20 27.45 3.06
N TRP A 145 25.11 27.56 2.31
CA TRP A 145 24.01 26.59 2.37
C TRP A 145 24.47 25.15 2.09
N VAL A 146 25.23 24.94 1.01
CA VAL A 146 25.77 23.61 0.67
C VAL A 146 26.71 23.09 1.77
N ASN A 147 27.50 23.97 2.38
CA ASN A 147 28.37 23.60 3.49
C ASN A 147 27.58 23.10 4.71
N ILE A 148 26.55 23.83 5.14
CA ILE A 148 25.72 23.44 6.30
C ILE A 148 24.94 22.16 6.01
N PHE A 149 24.41 22.03 4.79
CA PHE A 149 23.78 20.79 4.34
C PHE A 149 24.70 19.58 4.56
N ASN A 150 25.96 19.68 4.12
CA ASN A 150 26.93 18.60 4.22
C ASN A 150 27.56 18.41 5.61
N THR A 151 27.31 19.32 6.56
CA THR A 151 27.92 19.29 7.90
C THR A 151 26.85 19.20 9.00
N GLU A 152 26.23 20.32 9.35
CA GLU A 152 25.31 20.46 10.48
C GLU A 152 24.02 19.65 10.25
N PHE A 153 23.42 19.71 9.05
CA PHE A 153 22.23 18.91 8.76
C PHE A 153 22.55 17.42 8.69
N ARG A 154 23.67 17.03 8.07
CA ARG A 154 24.08 15.63 8.05
C ARG A 154 24.45 15.07 9.43
N ALA A 155 24.91 15.90 10.36
CA ALA A 155 25.11 15.48 11.75
C ALA A 155 23.77 15.07 12.41
N ALA A 156 22.68 15.78 12.08
CA ALA A 156 21.33 15.43 12.53
C ALA A 156 20.69 14.30 11.69
N PHE A 157 21.04 14.20 10.40
CA PHE A 157 20.48 13.26 9.43
C PHE A 157 21.59 12.51 8.68
N PRO A 158 22.26 11.52 9.33
CA PRO A 158 23.46 10.88 8.80
C PRO A 158 23.25 10.10 7.48
N ASP A 159 22.03 9.62 7.25
CA ASP A 159 21.64 8.84 6.07
C ASP A 159 21.46 9.69 4.78
N VAL A 160 21.46 11.01 4.90
CA VAL A 160 21.32 11.92 3.76
C VAL A 160 22.63 11.93 2.97
N SER A 161 22.55 11.81 1.64
CA SER A 161 23.72 11.85 0.77
C SER A 161 24.39 13.23 0.76
N TYR A 162 25.69 13.30 0.46
CA TYR A 162 26.37 14.58 0.27
C TYR A 162 25.79 15.29 -0.96
N ALA A 163 25.66 16.62 -0.87
CA ALA A 163 25.34 17.47 -2.01
C ALA A 163 26.64 18.06 -2.59
N ASP A 164 26.89 17.77 -3.86
CA ASP A 164 27.99 18.35 -4.64
C ASP A 164 27.69 19.79 -5.06
N ASN A 165 26.42 20.16 -5.12
CA ASN A 165 25.96 21.47 -5.56
C ASN A 165 24.64 21.88 -4.89
N TRP A 166 24.28 23.14 -5.07
CA TRP A 166 23.08 23.73 -4.46
C TRP A 166 21.78 23.08 -4.92
N ARG A 167 21.70 22.58 -6.17
CA ARG A 167 20.48 21.90 -6.69
C ARG A 167 20.17 20.62 -5.94
N GLN A 168 21.20 19.90 -5.49
CA GLN A 168 21.03 18.70 -4.67
C GLN A 168 20.61 19.02 -3.23
N ALA A 169 20.91 20.24 -2.74
CA ALA A 169 20.61 20.67 -1.38
C ALA A 169 19.30 21.47 -1.24
N VAL A 170 18.80 22.10 -2.32
CA VAL A 170 17.66 23.05 -2.26
C VAL A 170 16.29 22.39 -2.01
N ASN A 171 16.17 21.09 -2.31
CA ASN A 171 14.92 20.34 -2.17
C ASN A 171 14.88 19.43 -0.95
N PHE A 172 15.80 19.61 -0.01
CA PHE A 172 15.78 18.90 1.26
C PHE A 172 14.57 19.31 2.10
N TYR A 173 13.88 18.35 2.74
CA TYR A 173 12.69 18.63 3.54
C TYR A 173 13.11 19.12 4.94
N TYR A 174 12.79 20.37 5.27
CA TYR A 174 13.40 21.08 6.40
C TYR A 174 12.70 20.81 7.74
N GLN A 175 13.49 20.55 8.79
CA GLN A 175 13.23 21.15 10.10
C GLN A 175 14.10 22.40 10.19
N TYR A 176 13.52 23.55 10.53
CA TYR A 176 14.22 24.83 10.60
C TYR A 176 15.39 24.85 11.61
N GLY A 177 15.65 23.77 12.37
CA GLY A 177 16.53 23.83 13.52
C GLY A 177 15.96 24.77 14.60
N GLU A 178 16.77 25.12 15.58
CA GLU A 178 16.36 26.00 16.68
C GLU A 178 16.42 27.47 16.24
N LYS A 179 15.40 28.26 16.61
CA LYS A 179 15.34 29.68 16.26
C LYS A 179 16.56 30.43 16.82
N GLY A 180 17.25 31.16 15.94
CA GLY A 180 18.51 31.87 16.26
C GLY A 180 19.78 31.03 16.06
N SER A 181 19.64 29.76 15.67
CA SER A 181 20.76 28.96 15.19
C SER A 181 21.10 29.30 13.73
N ARG A 182 22.34 29.04 13.33
CA ARG A 182 22.80 29.21 11.94
C ARG A 182 21.99 28.36 10.94
N PRO A 183 21.66 27.08 11.19
CA PRO A 183 20.75 26.30 10.33
C PRO A 183 19.39 26.96 10.14
N TYR A 184 18.84 27.59 11.19
CA TYR A 184 17.56 28.28 11.13
C TYR A 184 17.60 29.48 10.19
N GLU A 185 18.58 30.35 10.38
CA GLU A 185 18.70 31.57 9.58
C GLU A 185 18.92 31.26 8.09
N LEU A 186 19.74 30.25 7.78
CA LEU A 186 19.98 29.86 6.38
C LEU A 186 18.84 29.08 5.76
N THR A 187 18.13 28.25 6.54
CA THR A 187 16.89 27.61 6.07
C THR A 187 15.82 28.66 5.76
N ASP A 188 15.64 29.66 6.61
CA ASP A 188 14.69 30.74 6.36
C ASP A 188 15.05 31.53 5.08
N ARG A 189 16.33 31.91 4.92
CA ARG A 189 16.81 32.54 3.68
C ARG A 189 16.54 31.69 2.45
N LEU A 190 16.77 30.38 2.53
CA LEU A 190 16.52 29.47 1.43
C LEU A 190 15.04 29.34 1.10
N VAL A 191 14.16 29.29 2.10
CA VAL A 191 12.71 29.28 1.91
C VAL A 191 12.25 30.58 1.23
N GLN A 192 12.74 31.74 1.66
CA GLN A 192 12.44 33.01 1.00
C GLN A 192 12.97 33.06 -0.43
N PHE A 193 14.18 32.56 -0.67
CA PHE A 193 14.75 32.44 -2.01
C PHE A 193 13.90 31.53 -2.91
N ARG A 194 13.49 30.34 -2.45
CA ARG A 194 12.65 29.42 -3.22
C ARG A 194 11.28 30.03 -3.53
N LYS A 195 10.67 30.71 -2.56
CA LYS A 195 9.40 31.41 -2.76
C LYS A 195 9.53 32.48 -3.83
N LYS A 196 10.54 33.36 -3.71
CA LYS A 196 10.80 34.39 -4.71
C LYS A 196 11.10 33.81 -6.09
N LEU A 197 11.93 32.76 -6.16
CA LEU A 197 12.24 32.08 -7.41
C LEU A 197 10.98 31.51 -8.07
N HIS A 198 10.12 30.87 -7.29
CA HIS A 198 8.85 30.35 -7.77
C HIS A 198 7.97 31.47 -8.33
N ASP A 199 7.78 32.55 -7.56
CA ASP A 199 6.93 33.68 -7.95
C ASP A 199 7.45 34.39 -9.21
N ASP A 200 8.77 34.63 -9.29
CA ASP A 200 9.41 35.27 -10.44
C ASP A 200 9.32 34.39 -11.70
N TYR A 201 9.64 33.10 -11.58
CA TYR A 201 9.62 32.19 -12.73
C TYR A 201 8.19 31.90 -13.20
N ALA A 202 7.20 31.89 -12.30
CA ALA A 202 5.79 31.77 -12.64
C ALA A 202 5.26 32.91 -13.52
N GLN A 203 5.91 34.08 -13.53
CA GLN A 203 5.58 35.16 -14.48
C GLN A 203 6.07 34.87 -15.91
N ILE A 204 7.04 33.97 -16.07
CA ILE A 204 7.63 33.59 -17.36
C ILE A 204 6.94 32.34 -17.91
N GLU A 205 6.87 31.31 -17.07
CA GLU A 205 6.21 30.05 -17.39
C GLU A 205 5.23 29.72 -16.27
N ARG A 206 3.94 29.64 -16.59
CA ARG A 206 2.91 29.34 -15.59
C ARG A 206 3.18 27.99 -14.92
N TRP A 207 3.03 27.94 -13.60
CA TRP A 207 3.14 26.69 -12.83
C TRP A 207 2.20 25.61 -13.40
N PRO A 208 2.71 24.42 -13.76
CA PRO A 208 1.91 23.37 -14.35
C PRO A 208 0.84 22.83 -13.39
N ALA A 209 -0.34 22.55 -13.95
CA ALA A 209 -1.34 21.77 -13.26
C ALA A 209 -0.78 20.39 -12.90
N TYR A 210 -1.29 19.79 -11.83
CA TYR A 210 -0.98 18.39 -11.54
C TYR A 210 -1.59 17.52 -12.64
N TYR A 211 -0.90 16.47 -13.08
CA TYR A 211 -1.48 15.55 -14.06
C TYR A 211 -2.64 14.78 -13.41
N MET A 212 -3.85 15.18 -13.77
CA MET A 212 -5.08 14.51 -13.35
C MET A 212 -5.43 13.44 -14.37
N ARG A 213 -5.34 12.18 -13.98
CA ARG A 213 -5.75 11.06 -14.82
C ARG A 213 -7.25 11.14 -15.18
N PRO A 214 -7.64 10.80 -16.42
CA PRO A 214 -9.04 10.65 -16.80
C PRO A 214 -9.79 9.63 -15.93
N ALA A 215 -11.12 9.73 -15.91
CA ALA A 215 -11.96 8.82 -15.13
C ALA A 215 -11.95 7.38 -15.68
N ASP A 216 -11.93 7.21 -17.01
CA ASP A 216 -11.79 5.90 -17.65
C ASP A 216 -10.30 5.56 -17.86
N VAL A 217 -9.88 4.38 -17.39
CA VAL A 217 -8.52 3.84 -17.54
C VAL A 217 -8.11 3.70 -19.00
N LYS A 218 -9.06 3.50 -19.91
CA LYS A 218 -8.78 3.39 -21.34
C LYS A 218 -8.16 4.66 -21.91
N ASP A 219 -8.53 5.80 -21.34
CA ASP A 219 -8.09 7.12 -21.78
C ASP A 219 -6.76 7.55 -21.13
N TRP A 220 -6.19 6.72 -20.24
CA TRP A 220 -4.89 6.99 -19.64
C TRP A 220 -3.78 6.85 -20.69
N ASN A 221 -2.72 7.64 -20.55
CA ASN A 221 -1.56 7.55 -21.43
C ASN A 221 -0.93 6.15 -21.39
N GLU A 222 -0.45 5.66 -22.53
CA GLU A 222 0.18 4.32 -22.62
C GLU A 222 1.49 4.23 -21.82
N ASP A 223 2.19 5.34 -21.64
CA ASP A 223 3.42 5.43 -20.85
C ASP A 223 3.17 5.69 -19.35
N ASP A 224 1.90 5.81 -18.92
CA ASP A 224 1.58 6.01 -17.51
C ASP A 224 1.90 4.73 -16.71
N PRO A 225 2.85 4.78 -15.78
CA PRO A 225 3.25 3.61 -15.00
C PRO A 225 2.12 3.05 -14.14
N LEU A 226 1.05 3.82 -13.84
CA LEU A 226 -0.11 3.31 -13.08
C LEU A 226 -1.05 2.45 -13.93
N LYS A 227 -1.10 2.67 -15.26
CA LYS A 227 -2.02 1.97 -16.17
C LYS A 227 -1.93 0.43 -16.09
N PRO A 228 -0.75 -0.21 -16.15
CA PRO A 228 -0.66 -1.67 -16.02
C PRO A 228 -1.14 -2.19 -14.66
N PHE A 229 -0.94 -1.41 -13.58
CA PHE A 229 -1.47 -1.76 -12.25
C PHE A 229 -2.99 -1.65 -12.21
N ALA A 230 -3.59 -0.61 -12.80
CA ALA A 230 -5.04 -0.45 -12.85
C ALA A 230 -5.70 -1.62 -13.61
N GLN A 231 -5.14 -2.00 -14.76
CA GLN A 231 -5.62 -3.14 -15.54
C GLN A 231 -5.50 -4.47 -14.76
N ALA A 232 -4.37 -4.70 -14.10
CA ALA A 232 -4.18 -5.88 -13.26
C ALA A 232 -5.13 -5.90 -12.05
N ALA A 233 -5.42 -4.73 -11.46
CA ALA A 233 -6.36 -4.59 -10.36
C ALA A 233 -7.78 -4.96 -10.79
N MET A 234 -8.26 -4.47 -11.94
CA MET A 234 -9.57 -4.85 -12.48
C MET A 234 -9.68 -6.37 -12.68
N VAL A 235 -8.65 -7.00 -13.26
CA VAL A 235 -8.63 -8.47 -13.45
C VAL A 235 -8.60 -9.22 -12.12
N ALA A 236 -7.86 -8.72 -11.13
CA ALA A 236 -7.82 -9.31 -9.78
C ALA A 236 -9.17 -9.20 -9.08
N LEU A 237 -9.85 -8.05 -9.14
CA LEU A 237 -11.18 -7.87 -8.56
C LEU A 237 -12.23 -8.73 -9.25
N GLU A 238 -12.17 -8.88 -10.58
CA GLU A 238 -13.07 -9.77 -11.33
C GLU A 238 -12.88 -11.25 -10.96
N ASP A 239 -11.67 -11.64 -10.55
CA ASP A 239 -11.41 -12.98 -10.05
C ASP A 239 -12.12 -13.25 -8.71
N LEU A 240 -12.46 -12.22 -7.93
CA LEU A 240 -13.28 -12.34 -6.70
C LEU A 240 -14.73 -12.77 -6.98
N ARG A 241 -15.18 -12.74 -8.24
CA ARG A 241 -16.47 -13.33 -8.65
C ARG A 241 -16.43 -14.85 -8.73
N THR A 242 -15.26 -15.48 -8.64
CA THR A 242 -15.15 -16.95 -8.64
C THR A 242 -15.95 -17.51 -7.47
N PRO A 243 -16.96 -18.36 -7.69
CA PRO A 243 -17.80 -18.87 -6.62
C PRO A 243 -17.09 -19.90 -5.74
N VAL A 244 -17.55 -20.03 -4.49
CA VAL A 244 -17.18 -21.05 -3.52
C VAL A 244 -18.44 -21.60 -2.84
N GLY A 245 -18.43 -22.89 -2.51
CA GLY A 245 -19.55 -23.53 -1.80
C GLY A 245 -19.47 -23.32 -0.28
N VAL A 246 -20.57 -22.86 0.31
CA VAL A 246 -20.80 -22.77 1.76
C VAL A 246 -22.12 -23.48 2.07
N ARG A 247 -22.01 -24.69 2.65
CA ARG A 247 -23.15 -25.61 2.86
C ARG A 247 -23.89 -25.92 1.55
N ASP A 248 -25.16 -25.55 1.47
CA ASP A 248 -26.11 -25.70 0.36
C ASP A 248 -26.10 -24.49 -0.59
N GLN A 249 -25.37 -23.43 -0.25
CA GLN A 249 -25.32 -22.19 -1.02
C GLN A 249 -23.97 -21.99 -1.70
N SER A 250 -23.97 -21.25 -2.80
CA SER A 250 -22.76 -20.78 -3.49
C SER A 250 -22.62 -19.28 -3.25
N ILE A 251 -21.43 -18.82 -2.84
CA ILE A 251 -21.13 -17.40 -2.67
C ILE A 251 -19.88 -16.99 -3.46
N ASN A 252 -19.77 -15.73 -3.82
CA ASN A 252 -18.51 -15.08 -4.18
C ASN A 252 -18.22 -13.92 -3.21
N ALA A 253 -17.22 -13.08 -3.47
CA ALA A 253 -16.89 -11.96 -2.58
C ALA A 253 -18.03 -10.93 -2.42
N PHE A 254 -18.93 -10.87 -3.41
CA PHE A 254 -20.04 -9.91 -3.50
C PHE A 254 -21.36 -10.48 -3.01
N GLY A 255 -21.40 -11.78 -2.71
CA GLY A 255 -22.49 -12.42 -2.00
C GLY A 255 -22.96 -13.72 -2.64
N GLU A 256 -24.24 -14.04 -2.47
CA GLU A 256 -24.83 -15.26 -3.01
C GLU A 256 -24.85 -15.24 -4.53
N VAL A 257 -24.66 -16.39 -5.16
CA VAL A 257 -24.74 -16.55 -6.61
C VAL A 257 -25.79 -17.59 -6.98
N GLU A 258 -26.59 -17.28 -8.00
CA GLU A 258 -27.53 -18.21 -8.62
C GLU A 258 -26.77 -19.29 -9.42
N SER A 259 -26.12 -20.20 -8.72
CA SER A 259 -25.55 -21.39 -9.32
C SER A 259 -25.71 -22.54 -8.34
N GLY A 260 -26.36 -23.62 -8.80
CA GLY A 260 -26.38 -24.90 -8.11
C GLY A 260 -24.97 -25.30 -7.66
N ARG A 261 -24.90 -26.04 -6.55
CA ARG A 261 -23.69 -26.40 -5.79
C ARG A 261 -22.43 -26.44 -6.66
N ALA A 262 -21.59 -25.41 -6.58
CA ALA A 262 -20.36 -25.39 -7.34
C ALA A 262 -19.41 -26.48 -6.78
N ASP A 263 -18.94 -27.39 -7.63
CA ASP A 263 -17.84 -28.31 -7.31
C ASP A 263 -16.54 -27.48 -7.24
N VAL A 264 -16.31 -26.86 -6.08
CA VAL A 264 -15.16 -26.00 -5.88
C VAL A 264 -14.11 -26.76 -5.10
N ASN A 265 -12.88 -26.76 -5.62
CA ASN A 265 -11.70 -27.21 -4.88
C ASN A 265 -11.52 -26.26 -3.68
N VAL A 266 -11.88 -26.76 -2.50
CA VAL A 266 -11.81 -26.00 -1.24
C VAL A 266 -10.37 -25.95 -0.76
N SER A 267 -9.96 -24.85 -0.14
CA SER A 267 -8.66 -24.83 0.53
C SER A 267 -8.64 -25.91 1.62
N PRO A 268 -7.57 -26.71 1.74
CA PRO A 268 -7.44 -27.71 2.81
C PRO A 268 -7.59 -27.10 4.22
N SER A 269 -7.35 -25.79 4.37
CA SER A 269 -7.46 -25.04 5.63
C SER A 269 -8.79 -24.29 5.80
N ALA A 270 -9.72 -24.37 4.84
CA ALA A 270 -11.00 -23.66 4.85
C ALA A 270 -12.13 -24.36 5.65
N GLY A 271 -11.80 -25.41 6.41
CA GLY A 271 -12.60 -25.83 7.56
C GLY A 271 -12.17 -24.99 8.76
N TYR A 272 -13.11 -24.25 9.36
CA TYR A 272 -12.89 -23.46 10.58
C TYR A 272 -12.18 -24.28 11.68
N PRO A 273 -11.55 -23.61 12.66
CA PRO A 273 -10.13 -23.76 12.87
C PRO A 273 -9.71 -25.20 13.00
N SER A 274 -8.61 -25.54 12.32
CA SER A 274 -7.92 -26.83 12.48
C SER A 274 -8.66 -27.96 11.78
N GLY A 275 -8.42 -28.08 10.47
CA GLY A 275 -9.14 -29.01 9.59
C GLY A 275 -9.33 -30.43 10.15
N ALA A 276 -8.31 -30.98 10.83
CA ALA A 276 -8.47 -32.19 11.66
C ALA A 276 -8.57 -31.86 13.16
N LEU A 277 -7.53 -31.24 13.75
CA LEU A 277 -7.38 -31.13 15.21
C LEU A 277 -8.50 -30.40 15.95
N GLY A 278 -9.11 -29.40 15.36
CA GLY A 278 -10.12 -28.56 16.02
C GLY A 278 -11.53 -29.05 15.72
N ASN A 279 -11.69 -29.86 14.66
CA ASN A 279 -12.89 -30.64 14.44
C ASN A 279 -12.89 -31.92 15.31
N SER A 280 -11.74 -32.57 15.49
CA SER A 280 -11.62 -33.81 16.25
C SER A 280 -11.34 -33.60 17.74
N ALA A 281 -10.72 -32.49 18.12
CA ALA A 281 -10.24 -32.19 19.48
C ALA A 281 -10.24 -30.66 19.78
N PRO A 282 -11.42 -29.99 19.71
CA PRO A 282 -11.53 -28.52 19.85
C PRO A 282 -11.04 -27.98 21.19
N LYS A 283 -11.29 -28.73 22.28
CA LYS A 283 -10.86 -28.35 23.63
C LYS A 283 -9.34 -28.37 23.73
N GLU A 284 -8.74 -29.44 23.24
CA GLU A 284 -7.30 -29.67 23.22
C GLU A 284 -6.57 -28.63 22.35
N PHE A 285 -7.18 -28.20 21.24
CA PHE A 285 -6.64 -27.12 20.42
C PHE A 285 -6.63 -25.77 21.15
N ALA A 286 -7.71 -25.43 21.86
CA ALA A 286 -7.78 -24.21 22.67
C ALA A 286 -6.77 -24.25 23.85
N GLU A 287 -6.61 -25.41 24.48
CA GLU A 287 -5.61 -25.66 25.51
C GLU A 287 -4.19 -25.52 24.95
N LEU A 288 -3.90 -26.11 23.79
CA LEU A 288 -2.62 -26.00 23.10
C LEU A 288 -2.27 -24.54 22.79
N HIS A 289 -3.22 -23.77 22.24
CA HIS A 289 -3.05 -22.35 22.00
C HIS A 289 -2.70 -21.58 23.29
N THR A 290 -3.42 -21.87 24.39
CA THR A 290 -3.17 -21.29 25.71
C THR A 290 -1.79 -21.65 26.25
N LEU A 291 -1.37 -22.91 26.10
CA LEU A 291 -0.06 -23.39 26.53
C LEU A 291 1.08 -22.75 25.74
N ILE A 292 0.93 -22.61 24.43
CA ILE A 292 1.90 -21.91 23.56
C ILE A 292 2.06 -20.46 24.05
N LEU A 293 0.97 -19.75 24.32
CA LEU A 293 1.03 -18.38 24.83
C LEU A 293 1.69 -18.32 26.21
N LYS A 294 1.34 -19.21 27.15
CA LYS A 294 1.96 -19.28 28.49
C LYS A 294 3.47 -19.56 28.41
N LEU A 295 3.89 -20.55 27.63
CA LEU A 295 5.30 -20.91 27.41
C LEU A 295 6.10 -19.74 26.82
N GLY A 296 5.44 -18.99 25.95
CA GLY A 296 5.90 -17.76 25.36
C GLY A 296 5.73 -16.51 26.22
N LYS A 297 5.27 -16.60 27.48
CA LYS A 297 4.85 -15.47 28.34
C LYS A 297 4.08 -14.39 27.55
N GLY A 298 3.01 -14.79 26.86
CA GLY A 298 2.19 -13.95 25.99
C GLY A 298 2.69 -13.79 24.55
N ASN A 299 3.92 -14.18 24.22
CA ASN A 299 4.47 -14.09 22.86
C ASN A 299 4.39 -15.44 22.13
N ALA A 300 3.48 -15.55 21.15
CA ALA A 300 3.25 -16.79 20.40
C ALA A 300 4.50 -17.31 19.67
N LYS A 301 5.28 -16.45 18.99
CA LYS A 301 6.50 -16.88 18.28
C LYS A 301 7.53 -17.50 19.24
N ARG A 302 7.74 -16.89 20.40
CA ARG A 302 8.61 -17.42 21.46
C ARG A 302 8.06 -18.74 22.01
N GLY A 303 6.75 -18.83 22.20
CA GLY A 303 6.05 -20.05 22.62
C GLY A 303 6.24 -21.20 21.66
N ILE A 304 5.98 -20.97 20.36
CA ILE A 304 6.16 -21.97 19.29
C ILE A 304 7.62 -22.40 19.21
N LYS A 305 8.58 -21.48 19.21
CA LYS A 305 10.01 -21.82 19.18
C LYS A 305 10.40 -22.75 20.33
N LYS A 306 9.93 -22.47 21.55
CA LYS A 306 10.18 -23.32 22.72
C LYS A 306 9.47 -24.66 22.63
N ALA A 307 8.22 -24.69 22.18
CA ALA A 307 7.46 -25.92 22.00
C ALA A 307 8.14 -26.84 20.97
N MET A 308 8.61 -26.28 19.85
CA MET A 308 9.33 -27.03 18.81
C MET A 308 10.67 -27.57 19.30
N LEU A 309 11.40 -26.84 20.15
CA LEU A 309 12.63 -27.35 20.78
C LEU A 309 12.33 -28.53 21.72
N ILE A 310 11.30 -28.42 22.55
CA ILE A 310 10.89 -29.48 23.48
C ILE A 310 10.44 -30.75 22.73
N ILE A 311 9.68 -30.57 21.64
CA ILE A 311 9.21 -31.68 20.81
C ILE A 311 10.37 -32.28 19.98
N GLY A 312 11.28 -31.44 19.47
CA GLY A 312 12.45 -31.86 18.69
C GLY A 312 13.49 -32.63 19.51
N ASP A 313 13.75 -32.23 20.75
CA ASP A 313 14.64 -32.95 21.67
C ASP A 313 14.04 -34.29 22.15
N GLY A 314 12.72 -34.44 22.07
CA GLY A 314 12.00 -35.67 22.41
C GLY A 314 12.04 -36.75 21.32
N ALA A 315 12.40 -36.41 20.08
CA ALA A 315 12.51 -37.35 18.96
C ALA A 315 13.94 -37.94 18.79
N ALA A 316 14.91 -37.44 19.58
CA ALA A 316 16.30 -37.90 19.60
C ALA A 316 16.63 -38.84 20.79
N LYS A 317 15.60 -39.34 21.49
CA LYS A 317 15.67 -40.44 22.47
C LYS A 317 14.69 -41.53 22.07
#